data_AF-A0A1Y2VXC0-F1
#
_entry.id   AF-A0A1Y2VXC0-F1
#
_cell.length_a   1.000
_cell.length_b   1.000
_cell.length_c   1.000
_cell.angle_alpha   90.00
_cell.angle_beta   90.00
_cell.angle_gamma   90.00
#
_symmetry.space_group_name_H-M   'P 1'
#
loop_
_entity.id
_entity.type
_entity.pdbx_description
1 polymer ?
#
loop_
_entity_poly.entity_id
_entity_poly.type
_entity_poly.pdbx_seq_one_letter_code
_entity_poly.pdbx_strand_id
1 'polypeptide(L)'
;MSRTAPTPTNGYYPTSATTSPPLTQHEIPSLHQHIHEVANKRISTLDYLRKAHEGRVYWFNTLLFDKPDLSRMPYFDSRKLAYRATNYLLLGLSLPAVIDLNSSTPLEFLRSLNTLLAEFDSYQQIHTENGVNTSSLSRARIPNMFRRGAGGKGRRQSGAADMYADTSGNSLASGSAVNSVPTSVINFGLGGEGNDLLPGEEYTHLLTPNLPFDPDFFETFATLCDVLIDAYSRLMTLLPTAKDCTPMIAELFTKADSKVRKIIIQGVVKEFEESSRTGLKQEVNNVGKVVLGGLV
;
A
#
# COMPACT_ATOMS: atom_id res chain seq x y z
N MET A 1 75.82 -5.18 -19.23
CA MET A 1 76.41 -5.97 -18.13
C MET A 1 76.28 -5.13 -16.87
N SER A 2 75.68 -5.48 -15.74
CA SER A 2 74.91 -6.63 -15.27
C SER A 2 74.12 -6.17 -14.02
N ARG A 3 73.03 -6.89 -13.74
CA ARG A 3 72.08 -6.91 -12.60
C ARG A 3 72.67 -6.44 -11.24
N THR A 4 71.90 -5.82 -10.34
CA THR A 4 70.99 -6.53 -9.39
C THR A 4 69.96 -5.60 -8.71
N ALA A 5 68.77 -6.13 -8.42
CA ALA A 5 67.79 -5.59 -7.47
C ALA A 5 67.97 -6.26 -6.08
N PRO A 6 67.35 -5.70 -5.02
CA PRO A 6 66.39 -6.52 -4.26
C PRO A 6 65.14 -5.78 -3.72
N THR A 7 63.99 -6.42 -3.94
CA THR A 7 62.73 -6.56 -3.14
C THR A 7 62.03 -5.39 -2.43
N PRO A 8 60.66 -5.34 -2.50
CA PRO A 8 59.83 -4.32 -1.86
C PRO A 8 59.39 -4.70 -0.43
N THR A 9 59.34 -3.73 0.47
CA THR A 9 58.74 -3.85 1.81
C THR A 9 57.26 -3.49 1.79
N ASN A 10 56.48 -4.37 2.39
CA ASN A 10 55.03 -4.38 2.45
C ASN A 10 54.54 -3.31 3.45
N GLY A 11 53.94 -2.22 2.96
CA GLY A 11 53.35 -1.16 3.77
C GLY A 11 51.84 -1.35 3.91
N TYR A 12 51.39 -1.69 5.13
CA TYR A 12 49.99 -1.71 5.54
C TYR A 12 49.39 -0.29 5.46
N TYR A 13 48.38 -0.07 4.64
CA TYR A 13 47.53 1.13 4.70
C TYR A 13 46.31 0.84 5.59
N PRO A 14 45.97 1.70 6.56
CA PRO A 14 44.71 1.57 7.27
C PRO A 14 43.56 1.97 6.34
N THR A 15 42.55 1.10 6.29
CA THR A 15 41.25 1.33 5.64
C THR A 15 40.62 2.63 6.11
N SER A 16 40.57 3.62 5.23
CA SER A 16 39.71 4.78 5.39
C SER A 16 38.25 4.32 5.36
N ALA A 17 37.56 4.48 6.50
CA ALA A 17 36.12 4.37 6.58
C ALA A 17 35.48 5.33 5.56
N THR A 18 34.65 4.78 4.68
CA THR A 18 33.82 5.52 3.74
C THR A 18 32.74 6.27 4.51
N THR A 19 33.08 7.45 5.05
CA THR A 19 32.07 8.44 5.41
C THR A 19 31.52 9.02 4.11
N SER A 20 30.24 8.79 3.86
CA SER A 20 29.50 9.44 2.78
C SER A 20 29.72 10.97 2.84
N PRO A 21 29.99 11.64 1.70
CA PRO A 21 30.19 13.07 1.71
C PRO A 21 28.93 13.80 2.21
N PRO A 22 29.05 14.90 2.96
CA PRO A 22 27.90 15.72 3.29
C PRO A 22 27.30 16.28 2.00
N LEU A 23 25.99 16.01 1.80
CA LEU A 23 25.20 16.51 0.67
C LEU A 23 25.35 18.03 0.57
N THR A 24 25.51 18.52 -0.65
CA THR A 24 25.75 19.94 -0.90
C THR A 24 24.43 20.71 -0.76
N GLN A 25 24.48 21.93 -0.22
CA GLN A 25 23.31 22.78 0.03
C GLN A 25 22.45 23.06 -1.22
N HIS A 26 22.95 22.75 -2.42
CA HIS A 26 22.24 22.83 -3.70
C HIS A 26 21.26 21.68 -3.99
N GLU A 27 21.36 20.54 -3.31
CA GLU A 27 20.50 19.38 -3.59
C GLU A 27 19.11 19.52 -2.96
N ILE A 28 18.99 20.23 -1.83
CA ILE A 28 17.73 20.38 -1.09
C ILE A 28 16.64 21.13 -1.90
N PRO A 29 16.92 22.27 -2.55
CA PRO A 29 15.95 22.94 -3.41
C PRO A 29 15.48 22.07 -4.58
N SER A 30 16.37 21.26 -5.16
CA SER A 30 16.02 20.36 -6.26
C SER A 30 15.09 19.22 -5.83
N LEU A 31 15.29 18.68 -4.63
CA LEU A 31 14.42 17.65 -4.05
C LEU A 31 13.03 18.21 -3.74
N HIS A 32 12.97 19.39 -3.12
CA HIS A 32 11.70 20.08 -2.84
C HIS A 32 10.90 20.33 -4.13
N GLN A 33 11.55 20.87 -5.15
CA GLN A 33 10.95 21.09 -6.46
C GLN A 33 10.42 19.78 -7.07
N HIS A 34 11.20 18.70 -7.00
CA HIS A 34 10.79 17.39 -7.48
C HIS A 34 9.52 16.87 -6.77
N ILE A 35 9.45 17.00 -5.45
CA ILE A 35 8.26 16.60 -4.67
C ILE A 35 7.04 17.37 -5.15
N HIS A 36 7.15 18.70 -5.28
CA HIS A 36 6.05 19.55 -5.74
C HIS A 36 5.60 19.21 -7.16
N GLU A 37 6.53 18.98 -8.08
CA GLU A 37 6.20 18.59 -9.46
C GLU A 37 5.47 17.24 -9.53
N VAL A 38 5.95 16.25 -8.78
CA VAL A 38 5.31 14.92 -8.74
C VAL A 38 3.95 15.00 -8.08
N ALA A 39 3.81 15.72 -6.96
CA ALA A 39 2.54 15.91 -6.28
C ALA A 39 1.49 16.60 -7.18
N ASN A 40 1.87 17.69 -7.86
CA ASN A 40 0.97 18.38 -8.80
C ASN A 40 0.54 17.49 -9.98
N LYS A 41 1.49 16.74 -10.56
CA LYS A 41 1.18 15.75 -11.62
C LYS A 41 0.25 14.67 -11.11
N ARG A 42 0.44 14.21 -9.87
CA ARG A 42 -0.40 13.18 -9.25
C ARG A 42 -1.81 13.69 -8.99
N ILE A 43 -1.97 14.88 -8.41
CA ILE A 43 -3.26 15.55 -8.20
C ILE A 43 -4.01 15.65 -9.54
N SER A 44 -3.34 16.16 -10.58
CA SER A 44 -3.92 16.29 -11.92
C SER A 44 -4.33 14.93 -12.51
N THR A 45 -3.52 13.88 -12.28
CA THR A 45 -3.83 12.52 -12.76
C THR A 45 -5.05 11.94 -12.04
N LEU A 46 -5.15 12.10 -10.72
CA LEU A 46 -6.29 11.63 -9.93
C LEU A 46 -7.59 12.35 -10.33
N ASP A 47 -7.53 13.67 -10.48
CA ASP A 47 -8.67 14.47 -10.94
C ASP A 47 -9.12 14.06 -12.36
N TYR A 48 -8.16 13.83 -13.25
CA TYR A 48 -8.44 13.36 -14.61
C TYR A 48 -9.09 11.97 -14.61
N LEU A 49 -8.54 11.02 -13.83
CA LEU A 49 -9.10 9.67 -13.71
C LEU A 49 -10.53 9.71 -13.16
N ARG A 50 -10.78 10.51 -12.10
CA ARG A 50 -12.12 10.73 -11.55
C ARG A 50 -13.08 11.21 -12.64
N LYS A 51 -12.75 12.29 -13.33
CA LYS A 51 -13.61 12.86 -14.40
C LYS A 51 -13.84 11.88 -15.55
N ALA A 52 -12.83 11.10 -15.92
CA ALA A 52 -12.95 10.10 -16.98
C ALA A 52 -13.91 8.97 -16.56
N HIS A 53 -13.84 8.56 -15.30
CA HIS A 53 -14.73 7.56 -14.71
C HIS A 53 -16.19 8.03 -14.56
N GLU A 54 -16.41 9.35 -14.47
CA GLU A 54 -17.73 9.97 -14.45
C GLU A 54 -18.30 10.24 -15.85
N GLY A 55 -17.53 9.97 -16.92
CA GLY A 55 -17.89 10.31 -18.30
C GLY A 55 -17.88 11.81 -18.58
N ARG A 56 -17.17 12.61 -17.77
CA ARG A 56 -17.10 14.08 -17.93
C ARG A 56 -16.00 14.55 -18.87
N VAL A 57 -15.03 13.68 -19.17
CA VAL A 57 -13.90 13.97 -20.07
C VAL A 57 -13.60 12.78 -20.98
N TYR A 58 -13.07 13.09 -22.16
CA TYR A 58 -12.55 12.08 -23.07
C TYR A 58 -11.24 11.49 -22.55
N TRP A 59 -11.14 10.17 -22.56
CA TRP A 59 -9.90 9.45 -22.35
C TRP A 59 -8.90 9.74 -23.48
N PHE A 60 -7.76 10.33 -23.14
CA PHE A 60 -6.75 10.88 -24.04
C PHE A 60 -7.33 11.66 -25.23
N ASN A 61 -8.40 12.43 -25.02
CA ASN A 61 -9.10 13.18 -26.09
C ASN A 61 -9.55 12.29 -27.27
N THR A 62 -9.72 10.98 -27.05
CA THR A 62 -9.96 10.01 -28.12
C THR A 62 -11.30 9.31 -27.97
N LEU A 63 -11.59 8.76 -26.78
CA LEU A 63 -12.85 8.06 -26.51
C LEU A 63 -13.52 8.62 -25.27
N LEU A 64 -14.84 8.75 -25.32
CA LEU A 64 -15.66 9.02 -24.15
C LEU A 64 -16.19 7.69 -23.61
N PHE A 65 -16.09 7.49 -22.30
CA PHE A 65 -16.66 6.33 -21.64
C PHE A 65 -17.89 6.77 -20.86
N ASP A 66 -19.07 6.51 -21.42
CA ASP A 66 -20.32 6.78 -20.71
C ASP A 66 -20.54 5.74 -19.60
N LYS A 67 -21.32 6.09 -18.57
CA LYS A 67 -21.69 5.16 -17.47
C LYS A 67 -22.12 3.75 -17.94
N PRO A 68 -23.01 3.59 -18.95
CA PRO A 68 -23.37 2.26 -19.47
C PRO A 68 -22.22 1.53 -20.15
N ASP A 69 -21.24 2.22 -20.71
CA ASP A 69 -20.09 1.58 -21.36
C ASP A 69 -19.05 1.14 -20.32
N LEU A 70 -18.89 1.91 -19.26
CA LEU A 70 -18.10 1.53 -18.09
C LEU A 70 -18.64 0.24 -17.45
N SER A 71 -19.95 0.14 -17.23
CA SER A 71 -20.55 -1.07 -16.65
C SER A 71 -20.47 -2.31 -17.54
N ARG A 72 -20.26 -2.13 -18.85
CA ARG A 72 -20.07 -3.23 -19.81
C ARG A 72 -18.63 -3.70 -19.94
N MET A 73 -17.67 -3.00 -19.35
CA MET A 73 -16.27 -3.40 -19.43
C MET A 73 -16.08 -4.77 -18.73
N PRO A 74 -15.32 -5.72 -19.32
CA PRO A 74 -15.19 -7.09 -18.80
C PRO A 74 -14.69 -7.22 -17.36
N TYR A 75 -14.09 -6.16 -16.81
CA TYR A 75 -13.57 -6.11 -15.44
C TYR A 75 -14.62 -5.67 -14.41
N PHE A 76 -15.81 -5.21 -14.83
CA PHE A 76 -16.92 -4.82 -13.97
C PHE A 76 -17.86 -6.00 -13.68
N ASP A 77 -17.27 -7.16 -13.37
CA ASP A 77 -18.03 -8.24 -12.75
C ASP A 77 -18.45 -7.78 -11.35
N SER A 78 -19.75 -7.82 -11.06
CA SER A 78 -20.37 -7.20 -9.88
C SER A 78 -19.68 -7.63 -8.58
N ARG A 79 -19.25 -8.89 -8.47
CA ARG A 79 -18.57 -9.40 -7.27
C ARG A 79 -17.17 -8.82 -7.11
N LYS A 80 -16.40 -8.75 -8.19
CA LYS A 80 -15.03 -8.20 -8.18
C LYS A 80 -15.04 -6.71 -7.93
N LEU A 81 -16.03 -6.06 -8.50
CA LEU A 81 -16.24 -4.63 -8.36
C LEU A 81 -16.62 -4.27 -6.93
N ALA A 82 -17.55 -5.01 -6.31
CA ALA A 82 -17.90 -4.87 -4.90
C ALA A 82 -16.68 -5.09 -3.99
N TYR A 83 -15.91 -6.16 -4.23
CA TYR A 83 -14.67 -6.43 -3.47
C TYR A 83 -13.66 -5.28 -3.57
N ARG A 84 -13.44 -4.76 -4.78
CA ARG A 84 -12.54 -3.64 -5.02
C ARG A 84 -13.05 -2.34 -4.40
N ALA A 85 -14.36 -2.09 -4.50
CA ALA A 85 -15.01 -0.94 -3.89
C ALA A 85 -14.85 -0.99 -2.37
N THR A 86 -15.09 -2.14 -1.74
CA THR A 86 -14.85 -2.32 -0.30
C THR A 86 -13.43 -1.97 0.07
N ASN A 87 -12.42 -2.52 -0.63
CA ASN A 87 -11.02 -2.18 -0.37
C ASN A 87 -10.72 -0.68 -0.52
N TYR A 88 -11.22 -0.05 -1.59
CA TYR A 88 -11.05 1.39 -1.78
C TYR A 88 -11.76 2.22 -0.72
N LEU A 89 -12.91 1.76 -0.23
CA LEU A 89 -13.63 2.39 0.87
C LEU A 89 -12.83 2.31 2.17
N LEU A 90 -12.25 1.15 2.50
CA LEU A 90 -11.41 1.00 3.70
C LEU A 90 -10.25 2.00 3.70
N LEU A 91 -9.55 2.11 2.57
CA LEU A 91 -8.48 3.10 2.42
C LEU A 91 -9.02 4.54 2.50
N GLY A 92 -10.13 4.83 1.83
CA GLY A 92 -10.76 6.15 1.79
C GLY A 92 -11.28 6.62 3.16
N LEU A 93 -11.73 5.70 4.01
CA LEU A 93 -12.14 6.00 5.40
C LEU A 93 -10.94 6.23 6.32
N SER A 94 -9.81 5.57 6.05
CA SER A 94 -8.61 5.63 6.89
C SER A 94 -7.75 6.86 6.64
N LEU A 95 -7.71 7.35 5.39
CA LEU A 95 -6.89 8.49 4.98
C LEU A 95 -7.21 9.80 5.74
N PRO A 96 -8.48 10.21 5.93
CA PRO A 96 -8.81 11.42 6.66
C PRO A 96 -8.26 11.44 8.09
N ALA A 97 -8.31 10.29 8.79
CA ALA A 97 -7.75 10.20 10.13
C ALA A 97 -6.23 10.47 10.15
N VAL A 98 -5.49 9.99 9.14
CA VAL A 98 -4.06 10.28 8.98
C VAL A 98 -3.81 11.76 8.63
N ILE A 99 -4.65 12.33 7.75
CA ILE A 99 -4.59 13.73 7.33
C ILE A 99 -4.89 14.68 8.50
N ASP A 100 -5.78 14.32 9.42
CA ASP A 100 -6.19 15.21 10.51
C ASP A 100 -5.34 15.03 11.77
N LEU A 101 -4.98 13.79 12.12
CA LEU A 101 -4.34 13.47 13.40
C LEU A 101 -2.81 13.42 13.33
N ASN A 102 -2.22 13.12 12.18
CA ASN A 102 -0.77 12.88 12.05
C ASN A 102 -0.06 13.86 11.11
N SER A 103 -0.64 15.06 10.91
CA SER A 103 -0.19 16.04 9.93
C SER A 103 0.40 17.32 10.54
N SER A 104 0.90 17.23 11.77
CA SER A 104 1.59 18.34 12.45
C SER A 104 2.93 18.67 11.80
N THR A 105 3.63 17.65 11.29
CA THR A 105 4.88 17.80 10.54
C THR A 105 4.83 16.97 9.25
N PRO A 106 5.53 17.37 8.17
CA PRO A 106 5.54 16.59 6.93
C PRO A 106 6.14 15.19 7.13
N LEU A 107 7.09 15.05 8.05
CA LEU A 107 7.75 13.79 8.34
C LEU A 107 6.85 12.82 9.12
N GLU A 108 6.08 13.29 10.09
CA GLU A 108 5.08 12.47 10.77
C GLU A 108 3.99 12.00 9.81
N PHE A 109 3.46 12.92 9.01
CA PHE A 109 2.43 12.64 8.01
C PHE A 109 2.87 11.57 7.02
N LEU A 110 4.07 11.70 6.46
CA LEU A 110 4.57 10.72 5.50
C LEU A 110 4.85 9.36 6.13
N ARG A 111 5.22 9.30 7.42
CA ARG A 111 5.39 8.02 8.11
C ARG A 111 4.06 7.32 8.31
N SER A 112 3.07 8.00 8.90
CA SER A 112 1.73 7.44 9.11
C SER A 112 1.06 7.06 7.79
N LEU A 113 1.19 7.87 6.75
CA LEU A 113 0.72 7.54 5.39
C LEU A 113 1.41 6.29 4.82
N ASN A 114 2.74 6.18 4.94
CA ASN A 114 3.46 5.00 4.47
C ASN A 114 3.07 3.73 5.24
N THR A 115 2.82 3.84 6.55
CA THR A 115 2.33 2.74 7.39
C THR A 115 0.93 2.34 6.96
N LEU A 116 -0.02 3.27 6.83
CA LEU A 116 -1.37 2.98 6.33
C LEU A 116 -1.34 2.27 4.97
N LEU A 117 -0.56 2.78 4.01
CA LEU A 117 -0.43 2.16 2.70
C LEU A 117 0.26 0.78 2.74
N ALA A 118 1.09 0.50 3.76
CA ALA A 118 1.68 -0.83 3.97
C ALA A 118 0.66 -1.80 4.58
N GLU A 119 -0.08 -1.35 5.60
CA GLU A 119 -1.17 -2.10 6.23
C GLU A 119 -2.21 -2.49 5.20
N PHE A 120 -2.59 -1.55 4.32
CA PHE A 120 -3.51 -1.81 3.23
C PHE A 120 -2.99 -2.87 2.23
N ASP A 121 -1.73 -2.79 1.79
CA ASP A 121 -1.14 -3.79 0.88
C ASP A 121 -1.07 -5.17 1.55
N SER A 122 -0.80 -5.23 2.87
CA SER A 122 -0.83 -6.48 3.65
C SER A 122 -2.25 -7.04 3.75
N TYR A 123 -3.23 -6.19 4.06
CA TYR A 123 -4.64 -6.56 4.13
C TYR A 123 -5.11 -7.15 2.81
N GLN A 124 -4.79 -6.52 1.67
CA GLN A 124 -5.12 -7.03 0.33
C GLN A 124 -4.41 -8.32 -0.06
N GLN A 125 -3.29 -8.66 0.58
CA GLN A 125 -2.59 -9.94 0.34
C GLN A 125 -3.22 -11.08 1.14
N ILE A 126 -3.70 -10.79 2.35
CA ILE A 126 -4.37 -11.75 3.23
C ILE A 126 -5.80 -11.96 2.77
N HIS A 127 -6.56 -10.88 2.60
CA HIS A 127 -7.92 -10.90 2.10
C HIS A 127 -7.86 -10.74 0.60
N THR A 128 -8.30 -11.75 -0.15
CA THR A 128 -8.34 -11.71 -1.61
C THR A 128 -9.75 -11.96 -2.14
N GLU A 129 -9.96 -11.68 -3.42
CA GLU A 129 -11.25 -11.89 -4.11
C GLU A 129 -11.80 -13.32 -3.94
N ASN A 130 -10.90 -14.32 -3.80
CA ASN A 130 -11.25 -15.72 -3.62
C ASN A 130 -11.33 -16.16 -2.14
N GLY A 131 -11.22 -15.22 -1.20
CA GLY A 131 -11.21 -15.47 0.24
C GLY A 131 -9.86 -15.19 0.91
N VAL A 132 -9.69 -15.71 2.13
CA VAL A 132 -8.54 -15.43 2.98
C VAL A 132 -7.36 -16.34 2.63
N ASN A 133 -6.27 -15.75 2.14
CA ASN A 133 -4.98 -16.38 1.90
C ASN A 133 -4.13 -16.39 3.18
N THR A 134 -4.17 -17.51 3.90
CA THR A 134 -3.38 -17.72 5.13
C THR A 134 -1.88 -17.98 4.92
N SER A 135 -1.40 -17.95 3.67
CA SER A 135 -0.04 -18.35 3.29
C SER A 135 1.03 -17.26 3.52
N SER A 136 0.66 -16.07 4.00
CA SER A 136 1.59 -14.98 4.33
C SER A 136 2.27 -15.12 5.70
N LEU A 137 1.64 -15.79 6.67
CA LEU A 137 2.19 -16.01 8.02
C LEU A 137 3.38 -16.98 8.03
N SER A 138 3.57 -17.80 6.99
CA SER A 138 4.60 -18.85 6.95
C SER A 138 5.97 -18.37 6.44
N ARG A 139 6.13 -17.08 6.09
CA ARG A 139 7.40 -16.55 5.54
C ARG A 139 8.31 -15.88 6.57
N ALA A 140 7.90 -15.81 7.84
CA ALA A 140 8.87 -15.65 8.91
C ALA A 140 9.72 -16.92 8.94
N ARG A 141 10.94 -16.84 8.39
CA ARG A 141 11.95 -17.92 8.44
C ARG A 141 12.23 -18.25 9.91
N ILE A 142 11.48 -19.20 10.46
CA ILE A 142 11.89 -19.89 11.69
C ILE A 142 13.19 -20.61 11.32
N PRO A 143 14.35 -20.26 11.93
CA PRO A 143 15.58 -20.99 11.70
C PRO A 143 15.34 -22.44 12.09
N ASN A 144 15.77 -23.34 11.20
CA ASN A 144 15.65 -24.79 11.30
C ASN A 144 16.44 -25.30 12.53
N MET A 145 15.84 -25.21 13.73
CA MET A 145 16.46 -25.53 15.03
C MET A 145 16.24 -26.98 15.49
N PHE A 146 15.80 -27.86 14.59
CA PHE A 146 15.75 -29.30 14.86
C PHE A 146 16.63 -30.08 13.89
N ARG A 147 17.94 -29.84 13.95
CA ARG A 147 18.91 -30.88 13.58
C ARG A 147 18.87 -31.96 14.66
N ARG A 148 17.96 -32.93 14.50
CA ARG A 148 18.02 -34.18 15.27
C ARG A 148 19.11 -35.05 14.63
N GLY A 149 20.19 -35.26 15.37
CA GLY A 149 21.31 -36.10 14.97
C GLY A 149 20.88 -37.53 14.68
N ALA A 150 21.68 -38.18 13.82
CA ALA A 150 21.60 -39.60 13.55
C ALA A 150 21.89 -40.41 14.83
N GLY A 151 21.11 -41.46 15.05
CA GLY A 151 21.40 -42.51 16.04
C GLY A 151 20.46 -42.53 17.23
N GLY A 152 19.70 -43.62 17.39
CA GLY A 152 18.97 -43.88 18.63
C GLY A 152 17.77 -44.79 18.49
N LYS A 153 18.02 -46.10 18.56
CA LYS A 153 17.03 -47.17 18.76
C LYS A 153 16.27 -47.00 20.09
N GLY A 154 15.00 -47.39 20.11
CA GLY A 154 14.24 -47.72 21.32
C GLY A 154 13.37 -46.58 21.84
N ARG A 155 12.23 -46.79 22.49
CA ARG A 155 11.53 -48.02 22.91
C ARG A 155 10.10 -47.57 23.21
N ARG A 156 9.12 -48.36 22.77
CA ARG A 156 7.70 -48.20 23.09
C ARG A 156 7.51 -48.50 24.58
N GLN A 157 6.81 -47.66 25.32
CA GLN A 157 6.16 -48.07 26.57
C GLN A 157 4.91 -47.23 26.81
N SER A 158 3.78 -47.94 26.91
CA SER A 158 2.47 -47.43 27.30
C SER A 158 2.14 -48.03 28.67
N GLY A 159 1.59 -47.23 29.56
CA GLY A 159 0.89 -47.60 30.80
C GLY A 159 0.14 -46.35 31.26
N ALA A 160 -1.18 -46.26 31.11
CA ALA A 160 -2.26 -46.93 31.86
C ALA A 160 -2.58 -46.21 33.19
N ALA A 161 -3.80 -45.67 33.24
CA ALA A 161 -4.66 -45.38 34.41
C ALA A 161 -4.14 -44.37 35.45
N ASP A 162 -4.95 -43.62 36.17
CA ASP A 162 -6.32 -43.11 36.08
C ASP A 162 -6.43 -42.17 37.32
N MET A 163 -7.35 -41.21 37.27
CA MET A 163 -8.10 -40.70 38.43
C MET A 163 -7.54 -39.74 39.52
N TYR A 164 -8.41 -38.73 39.75
CA TYR A 164 -8.75 -37.93 40.95
C TYR A 164 -7.79 -36.85 41.46
N ALA A 165 -8.19 -35.58 41.31
CA ALA A 165 -8.73 -34.68 42.37
C ALA A 165 -7.59 -33.81 42.94
N ASP A 166 -7.72 -32.58 43.42
CA ASP A 166 -8.83 -31.73 43.84
C ASP A 166 -8.31 -30.28 43.82
N THR A 167 -9.25 -29.40 44.12
CA THR A 167 -9.38 -27.96 44.11
C THR A 167 -8.32 -27.08 44.79
N SER A 168 -8.40 -25.82 44.38
CA SER A 168 -8.23 -24.59 45.16
C SER A 168 -6.83 -24.05 45.44
N GLY A 169 -6.70 -22.74 45.27
CA GLY A 169 -5.88 -21.94 46.17
C GLY A 169 -4.88 -20.99 45.52
N ASN A 170 -5.33 -19.75 45.33
CA ASN A 170 -4.64 -18.52 45.71
C ASN A 170 -3.38 -18.03 44.98
N SER A 171 -3.48 -16.75 44.56
CA SER A 171 -2.51 -15.66 44.77
C SER A 171 -1.21 -15.74 43.93
N LEU A 172 -0.49 -14.69 43.54
CA LEU A 172 -0.46 -13.25 43.78
C LEU A 172 0.45 -12.65 42.67
N ALA A 173 0.12 -11.43 42.27
CA ALA A 173 0.91 -10.40 41.59
C ALA A 173 2.36 -10.67 41.16
N SER A 174 2.70 -10.18 39.96
CA SER A 174 3.92 -9.40 39.78
C SER A 174 3.71 -8.35 38.70
N GLY A 175 3.76 -7.09 39.11
CA GLY A 175 3.64 -5.93 38.24
C GLY A 175 4.95 -5.63 37.51
N SER A 176 4.82 -5.04 36.33
CA SER A 176 5.81 -4.10 35.81
C SER A 176 5.09 -3.10 34.91
N ALA A 177 4.83 -1.94 35.51
CA ALA A 177 4.36 -0.75 34.83
C ALA A 177 5.52 -0.15 34.02
N VAL A 178 5.32 0.01 32.71
CA VAL A 178 6.08 0.95 31.89
C VAL A 178 5.06 1.83 31.18
N ASN A 179 5.15 3.13 31.45
CA ASN A 179 4.36 4.21 30.88
C ASN A 179 4.15 4.04 29.37
N SER A 180 2.92 3.75 28.96
CA SER A 180 2.41 4.10 27.64
C SER A 180 1.35 5.18 27.83
N VAL A 181 1.65 6.37 27.30
CA VAL A 181 0.67 7.45 27.17
C VAL A 181 -0.48 6.92 26.30
N PRO A 182 -1.75 7.03 26.72
CA PRO A 182 -2.85 6.52 25.93
C PRO A 182 -3.13 7.51 24.80
N THR A 183 -2.57 7.27 23.62
CA THR A 183 -3.09 7.87 22.40
C THR A 183 -4.46 7.25 22.18
N SER A 184 -5.51 8.07 22.31
CA SER A 184 -6.90 7.65 22.17
C SER A 184 -7.16 7.24 20.72
N VAL A 185 -6.90 5.98 20.38
CA VAL A 185 -7.36 5.41 19.12
C VAL A 185 -8.87 5.30 19.21
N ILE A 186 -9.58 6.04 18.37
CA ILE A 186 -11.03 5.98 18.28
C ILE A 186 -11.35 4.63 17.61
N ASN A 187 -11.52 3.59 18.41
CA ASN A 187 -12.02 2.31 17.95
C ASN A 187 -13.51 2.48 17.59
N PHE A 188 -13.81 2.69 16.31
CA PHE A 188 -15.18 2.76 15.83
C PHE A 188 -15.80 1.36 15.90
N GLY A 189 -16.42 1.09 17.06
CA GLY A 189 -17.08 -0.18 17.34
C GLY A 189 -18.29 -0.41 16.45
N LEU A 190 -18.10 -1.23 15.42
CA LEU A 190 -19.14 -1.95 14.70
C LEU A 190 -18.66 -3.40 14.53
N GLY A 191 -18.72 -4.17 15.62
CA GLY A 191 -18.55 -5.62 15.58
C GLY A 191 -19.84 -6.30 15.12
N GLY A 192 -19.74 -7.14 14.10
CA GLY A 192 -20.85 -7.95 13.58
C GLY A 192 -20.52 -8.51 12.19
N GLU A 193 -19.99 -9.73 12.18
CA GLU A 193 -19.88 -10.71 11.08
C GLU A 193 -19.95 -10.16 9.65
N GLY A 194 -18.80 -9.83 9.08
CA GLY A 194 -18.70 -9.41 7.67
C GLY A 194 -17.29 -9.15 7.13
N ASN A 195 -16.26 -9.10 7.98
CA ASN A 195 -14.86 -9.01 7.56
C ASN A 195 -13.96 -9.51 8.69
N ASP A 196 -14.11 -10.79 9.05
CA ASP A 196 -13.49 -11.38 10.24
C ASP A 196 -11.97 -11.38 10.08
N LEU A 197 -11.35 -10.32 10.61
CA LEU A 197 -9.91 -10.21 10.79
C LEU A 197 -9.43 -11.52 11.42
N LEU A 198 -8.35 -12.07 10.92
CA LEU A 198 -7.79 -13.28 11.49
C LEU A 198 -7.44 -13.03 12.97
N PRO A 199 -7.53 -14.02 13.85
CA PRO A 199 -7.11 -13.85 15.24
C PRO A 199 -5.67 -13.31 15.34
N GLY A 200 -5.52 -12.10 15.88
CA GLY A 200 -4.24 -11.38 15.99
C GLY A 200 -3.88 -10.46 14.82
N GLU A 201 -4.78 -10.29 13.84
CA GLU A 201 -4.67 -9.30 12.77
C GLU A 201 -5.17 -7.95 13.30
N GLU A 202 -4.24 -7.04 13.62
CA GLU A 202 -4.53 -5.70 14.10
C GLU A 202 -3.80 -4.67 13.23
N TYR A 203 -4.48 -3.56 12.94
CA TYR A 203 -3.94 -2.46 12.14
C TYR A 203 -3.92 -1.16 12.95
N THR A 204 -2.90 -0.34 12.74
CA THR A 204 -2.71 0.91 13.49
C THR A 204 -3.52 2.05 12.89
N HIS A 205 -3.50 2.16 11.55
CA HIS A 205 -4.13 3.26 10.82
C HIS A 205 -5.24 2.78 9.88
N LEU A 206 -5.17 1.54 9.40
CA LEU A 206 -6.21 0.98 8.53
C LEU A 206 -7.49 0.68 9.33
N LEU A 207 -8.58 1.31 8.95
CA LEU A 207 -9.92 1.08 9.49
C LEU A 207 -10.61 -0.02 8.68
N THR A 208 -11.18 -1.00 9.39
CA THR A 208 -11.88 -2.15 8.81
C THR A 208 -13.28 -2.31 9.42
N PRO A 209 -14.19 -1.33 9.27
CA PRO A 209 -15.56 -1.45 9.78
C PRO A 209 -16.33 -2.55 9.03
N ASN A 210 -17.28 -3.18 9.73
CA ASN A 210 -18.25 -4.05 9.06
C ASN A 210 -19.25 -3.20 8.26
N LEU A 211 -19.39 -3.52 6.96
CA LEU A 211 -20.26 -2.80 6.05
C LEU A 211 -21.62 -3.50 5.94
N PRO A 212 -22.75 -2.78 6.07
CA PRO A 212 -24.09 -3.37 5.94
C PRO A 212 -24.52 -3.62 4.48
N PHE A 213 -23.73 -3.15 3.51
CA PHE A 213 -23.99 -3.28 2.08
C PHE A 213 -22.69 -3.22 1.26
N ASP A 214 -22.74 -3.70 0.02
CA ASP A 214 -21.65 -3.57 -0.94
C ASP A 214 -21.57 -2.12 -1.46
N PRO A 215 -20.43 -1.43 -1.32
CA PRO A 215 -20.30 -0.05 -1.76
C PRO A 215 -20.30 0.06 -3.29
N ASP A 216 -20.89 1.14 -3.82
CA ASP A 216 -20.81 1.45 -5.24
C ASP A 216 -19.39 1.86 -5.62
N PHE A 217 -18.83 1.21 -6.62
CA PHE A 217 -17.45 1.41 -7.02
C PHE A 217 -17.18 2.79 -7.61
N PHE A 218 -18.10 3.35 -8.40
CA PHE A 218 -17.86 4.62 -9.09
C PHE A 218 -17.82 5.76 -8.08
N GLU A 219 -18.78 5.79 -7.15
CA GLU A 219 -18.81 6.75 -6.05
C GLU A 219 -17.61 6.57 -5.11
N THR A 220 -17.27 5.32 -4.77
CA THR A 220 -16.12 5.03 -3.89
C THR A 220 -14.79 5.42 -4.54
N PHE A 221 -14.63 5.16 -5.84
CA PHE A 221 -13.43 5.54 -6.57
C PHE A 221 -13.28 7.06 -6.66
N ALA A 222 -14.36 7.77 -6.97
CA ALA A 222 -14.35 9.23 -7.05
C ALA A 222 -13.98 9.86 -5.70
N THR A 223 -14.64 9.42 -4.62
CA THR A 223 -14.35 9.90 -3.26
C THR A 223 -12.93 9.55 -2.81
N LEU A 224 -12.41 8.37 -3.13
CA LEU A 224 -11.02 8.02 -2.84
C LEU A 224 -10.03 8.93 -3.60
N CYS A 225 -10.31 9.27 -4.86
CA CYS A 225 -9.48 10.22 -5.60
C CYS A 225 -9.45 11.59 -4.91
N ASP A 226 -10.60 12.07 -4.43
CA ASP A 226 -10.70 13.36 -3.73
C ASP A 226 -9.91 13.37 -2.42
N VAL A 227 -10.09 12.34 -1.59
CA VAL A 227 -9.35 12.20 -0.33
C VAL A 227 -7.84 12.07 -0.58
N LEU A 228 -7.42 11.39 -1.65
CA LEU A 228 -6.00 11.33 -2.04
C LEU A 228 -5.49 12.69 -2.53
N ILE A 229 -6.28 13.44 -3.31
CA ILE A 229 -5.94 14.80 -3.72
C ILE A 229 -5.74 15.69 -2.49
N ASP A 230 -6.60 15.57 -1.48
CA ASP A 230 -6.47 16.28 -0.21
C ASP A 230 -5.20 15.87 0.54
N ALA A 231 -4.83 14.59 0.52
CA ALA A 231 -3.58 14.10 1.12
C ALA A 231 -2.33 14.73 0.47
N TYR A 232 -2.26 14.77 -0.87
CA TYR A 232 -1.15 15.42 -1.58
C TYR A 232 -1.15 16.95 -1.37
N SER A 233 -2.32 17.57 -1.39
CA SER A 233 -2.47 19.01 -1.14
C SER A 233 -2.01 19.36 0.27
N ARG A 234 -2.39 18.55 1.27
CA ARG A 234 -1.94 18.71 2.65
C ARG A 234 -0.42 18.60 2.75
N LEU A 235 0.21 17.62 2.10
CA LEU A 235 1.68 17.52 2.08
C LEU A 235 2.33 18.78 1.52
N MET A 236 1.80 19.34 0.43
CA MET A 236 2.31 20.58 -0.16
C MET A 236 2.18 21.77 0.79
N THR A 237 1.08 21.87 1.55
CA THR A 237 0.93 22.91 2.58
C THR A 237 1.92 22.76 3.73
N LEU A 238 2.35 21.53 4.05
CA LEU A 238 3.36 21.25 5.08
C LEU A 238 4.79 21.47 4.60
N LEU A 239 5.01 21.61 3.28
CA LEU A 239 6.31 21.86 2.66
C LEU A 239 6.28 23.15 1.82
N PRO A 240 5.98 24.33 2.42
CA PRO A 240 5.85 25.58 1.68
C PRO A 240 7.19 26.04 1.11
N THR A 241 8.32 25.72 1.78
CA THR A 241 9.65 26.14 1.34
C THR A 241 10.64 24.99 1.28
N ALA A 242 11.69 25.16 0.48
CA ALA A 242 12.77 24.17 0.38
C ALA A 242 13.50 23.89 1.70
N LYS A 243 13.46 24.82 2.67
CA LYS A 243 14.11 24.65 3.98
C LYS A 243 13.47 23.55 4.82
N ASP A 244 12.19 23.29 4.58
CA ASP A 244 11.41 22.29 5.31
C ASP A 244 11.59 20.88 4.72
N CYS A 245 12.27 20.78 3.57
CA CYS A 245 12.55 19.53 2.89
C CYS A 245 13.87 18.92 3.40
N THR A 246 13.82 17.65 3.75
CA THR A 246 15.01 16.84 4.07
C THR A 246 15.08 15.63 3.14
N PRO A 247 16.27 15.04 2.93
CA PRO A 247 16.39 13.83 2.09
C PRO A 247 15.50 12.68 2.58
N MET A 248 15.31 12.55 3.89
CA MET A 248 14.39 11.57 4.49
C MET A 248 12.93 11.80 4.07
N ILE A 249 12.47 13.05 4.04
CA ILE A 249 11.12 13.42 3.58
C ILE A 249 10.96 13.06 2.10
N ALA A 250 11.95 13.36 1.26
CA ALA A 250 11.93 13.02 -0.16
C ALA A 250 11.86 11.50 -0.40
N GLU A 251 12.60 10.71 0.37
CA GLU A 251 12.57 9.24 0.30
C GLU A 251 11.19 8.70 0.72
N LEU A 252 10.65 9.17 1.85
CA LEU A 252 9.34 8.74 2.34
C LEU A 252 8.21 9.13 1.36
N PHE A 253 8.29 10.33 0.77
CA PHE A 253 7.36 10.77 -0.27
C PHE A 253 7.42 9.85 -1.49
N THR A 254 8.63 9.55 -1.99
CA THR A 254 8.81 8.68 -3.16
C THR A 254 8.24 7.29 -2.91
N LYS A 255 8.43 6.75 -1.69
CA LYS A 255 7.82 5.47 -1.28
C LYS A 255 6.29 5.55 -1.24
N ALA A 256 5.72 6.57 -0.61
CA ALA A 256 4.27 6.74 -0.56
C ALA A 256 3.66 6.89 -1.97
N ASP A 257 4.24 7.75 -2.81
CA ASP A 257 3.76 7.97 -4.18
C ASP A 257 3.82 6.70 -5.03
N SER A 258 4.89 5.90 -4.89
CA SER A 258 5.02 4.64 -5.61
C SER A 258 3.90 3.65 -5.25
N LYS A 259 3.50 3.61 -3.97
CA LYS A 259 2.38 2.77 -3.48
C LYS A 259 1.04 3.29 -4.00
N VAL A 260 0.77 4.59 -3.91
CA VAL A 260 -0.45 5.20 -4.46
C VAL A 260 -0.57 4.91 -5.97
N ARG A 261 0.53 5.07 -6.70
CA ARG A 261 0.58 4.73 -8.13
C ARG A 261 0.23 3.26 -8.38
N LYS A 262 0.74 2.35 -7.57
CA LYS A 262 0.49 0.89 -7.71
C LYS A 262 -0.95 0.52 -7.36
N ILE A 263 -1.46 1.00 -6.24
CA ILE A 263 -2.77 0.62 -5.69
C ILE A 263 -3.92 1.15 -6.56
N ILE A 264 -3.80 2.39 -7.04
CA ILE A 264 -4.90 3.07 -7.73
C ILE A 264 -4.61 3.20 -9.22
N ILE A 265 -3.53 3.90 -9.55
CA ILE A 265 -3.36 4.45 -10.91
C ILE A 265 -3.05 3.36 -11.92
N GLN A 266 -2.14 2.44 -11.60
CA GLN A 266 -1.73 1.39 -12.53
C GLN A 266 -2.90 0.48 -12.94
N GLY A 267 -3.76 0.10 -12.00
CA GLY A 267 -4.93 -0.74 -12.28
C GLY A 267 -5.91 -0.03 -13.22
N VAL A 268 -6.37 1.16 -12.82
CA VAL A 268 -7.37 1.92 -13.57
C VAL A 268 -6.86 2.32 -14.96
N VAL A 269 -5.63 2.82 -15.07
CA VAL A 269 -5.06 3.21 -16.38
C VAL A 269 -4.99 2.01 -17.32
N LYS A 270 -4.55 0.85 -16.83
CA LYS A 270 -4.49 -0.38 -17.63
C LYS A 270 -5.87 -0.79 -18.15
N GLU A 271 -6.89 -0.69 -17.31
CA GLU A 271 -8.28 -1.03 -17.67
C GLU A 271 -8.83 -0.08 -18.73
N PHE A 272 -8.63 1.23 -18.55
CA PHE A 272 -9.03 2.24 -19.55
C PHE A 272 -8.30 2.04 -20.88
N GLU A 273 -7.00 1.73 -20.86
CA GLU A 273 -6.23 1.44 -22.08
C GLU A 273 -6.74 0.19 -22.81
N GLU A 274 -7.07 -0.87 -22.08
CA GLU A 274 -7.59 -2.11 -22.66
C GLU A 274 -8.97 -1.93 -23.28
N SER A 275 -9.86 -1.22 -22.58
CA SER A 275 -11.17 -0.87 -23.11
C SER A 275 -11.06 0.06 -24.31
N SER A 276 -10.16 1.06 -24.26
CA SER A 276 -9.92 1.98 -25.37
C SER A 276 -9.49 1.26 -26.64
N ARG A 277 -8.54 0.34 -26.56
CA ARG A 277 -8.09 -0.44 -27.72
C ARG A 277 -9.24 -1.21 -28.38
N THR A 278 -10.22 -1.65 -27.60
CA THR A 278 -11.39 -2.36 -28.10
C THR A 278 -12.39 -1.40 -28.73
N GLY A 279 -12.71 -0.30 -28.04
CA GLY A 279 -13.62 0.75 -28.54
C GLY A 279 -13.11 1.40 -29.82
N LEU A 280 -11.83 1.80 -29.88
CA LEU A 280 -11.24 2.40 -31.08
C LEU A 280 -11.34 1.48 -32.30
N LYS A 281 -11.08 0.17 -32.12
CA LYS A 281 -11.21 -0.81 -33.21
C LYS A 281 -12.65 -0.92 -33.70
N GLN A 282 -13.63 -0.87 -32.80
CA GLN A 282 -15.05 -0.90 -33.17
C GLN A 282 -15.45 0.36 -33.93
N GLU A 283 -15.06 1.55 -33.46
CA GLU A 283 -15.34 2.81 -34.14
C GLU A 283 -14.72 2.87 -35.54
N VAL A 284 -13.45 2.47 -35.68
CA VAL A 284 -12.79 2.41 -37.00
C VAL A 284 -13.50 1.42 -37.93
N ASN A 285 -13.91 0.25 -37.43
CA ASN A 285 -14.67 -0.71 -38.24
C ASN A 285 -16.05 -0.18 -38.65
N ASN A 286 -16.72 0.58 -37.77
CA ASN A 286 -18.02 1.18 -38.06
C ASN A 286 -17.88 2.27 -39.13
N VAL A 287 -16.89 3.16 -39.00
CA VAL A 287 -16.56 4.15 -40.05
C VAL A 287 -16.24 3.45 -41.37
N GLY A 288 -15.43 2.39 -41.33
CA GLY A 288 -15.11 1.59 -42.52
C GLY A 288 -16.35 1.02 -43.20
N LYS A 289 -17.31 0.47 -42.44
CA LYS A 289 -18.58 -0.01 -42.99
C LYS A 289 -19.43 1.11 -43.58
N VAL A 290 -19.49 2.28 -42.96
CA VAL A 290 -20.28 3.42 -43.47
C VAL A 290 -19.67 3.98 -44.75
N VAL A 291 -18.36 4.16 -44.79
CA VAL A 291 -17.64 4.72 -45.94
C VAL A 291 -17.59 3.74 -47.11
N LEU A 292 -17.30 2.45 -46.85
CA LEU A 292 -17.18 1.43 -47.90
C LEU A 292 -18.53 0.81 -48.27
N GLY A 293 -19.50 0.80 -47.35
CA GLY A 293 -20.86 0.33 -47.62
C GLY A 293 -21.70 1.31 -48.44
N GLY A 294 -21.33 2.59 -48.47
CA GLY A 294 -21.89 3.59 -49.38
C GLY A 294 -21.25 3.61 -50.78
N LEU A 295 -20.24 2.76 -51.03
CA LEU A 295 -19.51 2.67 -52.30
C LEU A 295 -19.98 1.50 -53.19
N VAL A 296 -21.15 0.93 -52.92
CA VAL A 296 -21.80 -0.14 -53.70
C VAL A 296 -23.10 0.38 -54.29
#